data_AF-K4AIU9-F1
#
_entry.id   AF-K4AIU9-F1
#
_cell.length_a   1.000
_cell.length_b   1.000
_cell.length_c   1.000
_cell.angle_alpha   90.00
_cell.angle_beta   90.00
_cell.angle_gamma   90.00
#
_symmetry.space_group_name_H-M   'P 1'
#
loop_
_entity.id
_entity.type
_entity.pdbx_description
1 polymer ?
#
loop_
_entity_poly.entity_id
_entity_poly.type
_entity_poly.pdbx_seq_one_letter_code
_entity_poly.pdbx_strand_id
1 'polypeptide(L)'
;DLKYDAVESTYNTKHNVPRRESPWKVDVESSGVPAKLRLLEQELINLEKVVNGDLSKIPLVMRKQVKRYQTLAGKIDDLCKRMQTSDPCDSTLSSEFRTQRQTEFLLEAFHLQHRATETRQKLSALQAETAKSSFGDELTAEAKMCTRRALSSIRNNFKEIQRSLEIWLARILGDLEGMLARDGASRIREYFLSPYASAVR
;
A
#
# COMPACT_ATOMS: atom_id res chain seq x y z
N ASP A 1 -25.38 10.32 59.96
CA ASP A 1 -24.26 10.71 59.09
C ASP A 1 -23.32 9.55 58.85
N LEU A 2 -23.11 9.23 57.57
CA LEU A 2 -21.87 8.71 56.97
C LEU A 2 -22.19 8.47 55.49
N LYS A 3 -22.06 9.54 54.69
CA LYS A 3 -22.08 9.49 53.22
C LYS A 3 -20.77 8.87 52.76
N TYR A 4 -20.86 7.74 52.05
CA TYR A 4 -19.73 7.14 51.35
C TYR A 4 -19.67 7.78 49.96
N ASP A 5 -18.79 8.75 49.78
CA ASP A 5 -18.54 9.36 48.46
C ASP A 5 -17.83 8.35 47.57
N ALA A 6 -18.50 7.97 46.47
CA ALA A 6 -17.91 7.20 45.40
C ALA A 6 -16.97 8.13 44.62
N VAL A 7 -15.67 7.96 44.82
CA VAL A 7 -14.63 8.68 44.08
C VAL A 7 -14.74 8.32 42.61
N GLU A 8 -15.16 9.29 41.79
CA GLU A 8 -15.12 9.20 40.33
C GLU A 8 -13.70 8.84 39.87
N SER A 9 -13.59 7.69 39.23
CA SER A 9 -12.39 7.19 38.58
C SER A 9 -12.08 8.06 37.35
N THR A 10 -11.29 9.11 37.56
CA THR A 10 -10.84 10.11 36.56
C THR A 10 -9.84 9.59 35.51
N TYR A 11 -9.88 8.31 35.12
CA TYR A 11 -8.92 7.74 34.16
C TYR A 11 -9.46 7.57 32.73
N ASN A 12 -10.42 8.40 32.29
CA ASN A 12 -10.86 8.41 30.88
C ASN A 12 -10.31 9.61 30.12
N THR A 13 -9.03 9.93 30.32
CA THR A 13 -8.32 10.80 29.38
C THR A 13 -7.97 9.95 28.16
N LYS A 14 -8.92 9.77 27.24
CA LYS A 14 -8.60 9.28 25.89
C LYS A 14 -7.58 10.25 25.33
N HIS A 15 -6.32 9.86 25.28
CA HIS A 15 -5.30 10.57 24.52
C HIS A 15 -5.74 10.52 23.05
N ASN A 16 -6.51 11.52 22.64
CA ASN A 16 -6.90 11.74 21.26
C ASN A 16 -5.67 12.35 20.58
N VAL A 17 -4.66 11.50 20.34
CA VAL A 17 -3.57 11.85 19.44
C VAL A 17 -4.24 12.16 18.10
N PRO A 18 -4.03 13.35 17.51
CA PRO A 18 -4.57 13.66 16.20
C PRO A 18 -4.12 12.56 15.24
N ARG A 19 -5.04 11.68 14.85
CA ARG A 19 -4.73 10.64 13.87
C ARG A 19 -4.35 11.38 12.60
N ARG A 20 -3.20 11.05 12.02
CA ARG A 20 -2.95 11.34 10.60
C ARG A 20 -4.15 10.83 9.82
N GLU A 21 -4.57 11.58 8.81
CA GLU A 21 -5.68 11.15 7.96
C GLU A 21 -5.44 9.73 7.45
N SER A 22 -6.49 8.92 7.53
CA SER A 22 -6.45 7.53 7.09
C SER A 22 -5.99 7.47 5.63
N PRO A 23 -5.12 6.53 5.26
CA PRO A 23 -4.51 6.45 3.92
C PRO A 23 -5.51 6.39 2.77
N TRP A 24 -6.70 5.86 3.03
CA TRP A 24 -7.79 5.78 2.05
C TRP A 24 -8.59 7.08 1.94
N LYS A 25 -8.39 8.10 2.77
CA LYS A 25 -9.05 9.41 2.63
C LYS A 25 -8.28 10.39 1.74
N VAL A 26 -7.04 10.03 1.37
CA VAL A 26 -6.18 10.82 0.49
C VAL A 26 -6.40 10.38 -0.95
N ASP A 27 -6.50 11.35 -1.87
CA ASP A 27 -6.65 11.06 -3.30
C ASP A 27 -5.44 10.29 -3.86
N VAL A 28 -5.69 9.34 -4.75
CA VAL A 28 -4.69 8.45 -5.30
C VAL A 28 -3.67 9.17 -6.16
N GLU A 29 -4.08 10.23 -6.87
CA GLU A 29 -3.16 11.04 -7.68
C GLU A 29 -2.16 11.79 -6.78
N SER A 30 -2.49 12.01 -5.50
CA SER A 30 -1.55 12.57 -4.51
C SER A 30 -0.41 11.62 -4.15
N SER A 31 -0.52 10.32 -4.48
CA SER A 31 0.60 9.38 -4.32
C SER A 31 1.73 9.59 -5.34
N GLY A 32 1.45 10.28 -6.45
CA GLY A 32 2.39 10.48 -7.56
C GLY A 32 2.76 9.20 -8.33
N VAL A 33 2.34 8.02 -7.87
CA VAL A 33 2.64 6.73 -8.50
C VAL A 33 2.02 6.60 -9.88
N PRO A 34 0.73 6.96 -10.12
CA PRO A 34 0.14 6.89 -11.46
C PRO A 34 0.90 7.76 -12.48
N ALA A 35 1.24 8.99 -12.11
CA ALA A 35 1.99 9.91 -12.95
C ALA A 35 3.38 9.34 -13.29
N LYS A 36 4.12 8.83 -12.31
CA LYS A 36 5.44 8.20 -12.53
C LYS A 36 5.35 6.97 -13.43
N LEU A 37 4.30 6.16 -13.30
CA LEU A 37 4.08 4.99 -14.17
C LEU A 37 3.78 5.40 -15.62
N ARG A 38 2.99 6.46 -15.84
CA ARG A 38 2.73 7.01 -17.19
C ARG A 38 4.03 7.54 -17.82
N LEU A 39 4.85 8.26 -17.06
CA LEU A 39 6.16 8.76 -17.52
C LEU A 39 7.11 7.61 -17.88
N LEU A 40 7.24 6.61 -17.00
CA LEU A 40 8.04 5.40 -17.26
C LEU A 40 7.59 4.67 -18.53
N GLU A 41 6.28 4.53 -18.75
CA GLU A 41 5.76 3.91 -19.96
C GLU A 41 6.22 4.66 -21.22
N GLN A 42 6.17 6.00 -21.18
CA GLN A 42 6.62 6.84 -22.29
C GLN A 42 8.14 6.78 -22.51
N GLU A 43 8.93 6.82 -21.44
CA GLU A 43 10.39 6.67 -21.51
C GLU A 43 10.79 5.33 -22.15
N LEU A 44 10.09 4.26 -21.80
CA LEU A 44 10.33 2.93 -22.36
C LEU A 44 9.92 2.83 -23.84
N ILE A 45 8.80 3.44 -24.24
CA ILE A 45 8.39 3.51 -25.65
C ILE A 45 9.43 4.28 -26.47
N ASN A 46 9.98 5.38 -25.93
CA ASN A 46 11.01 6.15 -26.60
C ASN A 46 12.31 5.33 -26.70
N LEU A 47 12.68 4.61 -25.65
CA LEU A 47 13.87 3.76 -25.64
C LEU A 47 13.76 2.61 -26.66
N GLU A 48 12.58 2.01 -26.79
CA GLU A 48 12.28 0.95 -27.77
C GLU A 48 12.52 1.41 -29.23
N LYS A 49 12.29 2.69 -29.54
CA LYS A 49 12.51 3.27 -30.88
C LYS A 49 13.98 3.53 -31.21
N VAL A 50 14.81 3.73 -30.19
CA VAL A 50 16.23 4.10 -30.33
C VAL A 50 17.12 2.85 -30.28
N VAL A 51 16.61 1.76 -29.71
CA VAL A 51 17.36 0.54 -29.41
C VAL A 51 16.98 -0.58 -30.38
N ASN A 52 17.95 -1.11 -31.11
CA ASN A 52 17.77 -2.20 -32.09
C ASN A 52 18.33 -3.54 -31.57
N GLY A 53 18.05 -4.63 -32.31
CA GLY A 53 18.61 -5.95 -32.03
C GLY A 53 18.13 -6.56 -30.72
N ASP A 54 18.97 -7.36 -30.04
CA ASP A 54 18.61 -8.03 -28.78
C ASP A 54 18.29 -7.07 -27.63
N LEU A 55 18.76 -5.83 -27.71
CA LEU A 55 18.47 -4.80 -26.71
C LEU A 55 17.02 -4.30 -26.78
N SER A 56 16.32 -4.47 -27.92
CA SER A 56 14.90 -4.12 -28.08
C SER A 56 13.98 -4.92 -27.15
N LYS A 57 14.44 -6.11 -26.69
CA LYS A 57 13.71 -6.96 -25.74
C LYS A 57 13.65 -6.33 -24.34
N ILE A 58 14.64 -5.51 -23.96
CA ILE A 58 14.73 -4.93 -22.62
C ILE A 58 13.59 -3.92 -22.36
N PRO A 59 13.39 -2.88 -23.21
CA PRO A 59 12.23 -1.99 -23.05
C PRO A 59 10.90 -2.72 -23.08
N LEU A 60 10.75 -3.72 -23.97
CA LEU A 60 9.52 -4.51 -24.09
C LEU A 60 9.17 -5.24 -22.78
N VAL A 61 10.15 -5.90 -22.16
CA VAL A 61 9.92 -6.64 -20.92
C VAL A 61 9.72 -5.69 -19.73
N MET A 62 10.41 -4.54 -19.70
CA MET A 62 10.18 -3.51 -18.69
C MET A 62 8.79 -2.88 -18.82
N ARG A 63 8.23 -2.72 -20.03
CA ARG A 63 6.84 -2.26 -20.21
C ARG A 63 5.83 -3.23 -19.63
N LYS A 64 6.06 -4.54 -19.75
CA LYS A 64 5.24 -5.55 -19.05
C LYS A 64 5.31 -5.34 -17.53
N GLN A 65 6.47 -4.96 -17.00
CA GLN A 65 6.61 -4.64 -15.58
C GLN A 65 5.84 -3.36 -15.20
N VAL A 66 5.83 -2.32 -16.04
CA VAL A 66 4.97 -1.14 -15.83
C VAL A 66 3.50 -1.54 -15.72
N LYS A 67 3.01 -2.39 -16.63
CA LYS A 67 1.60 -2.86 -16.57
C LYS A 67 1.29 -3.59 -15.27
N ARG A 68 2.21 -4.41 -14.75
CA ARG A 68 2.05 -5.07 -13.44
C ARG A 68 1.91 -4.07 -12.30
N TYR A 69 2.73 -3.02 -12.28
CA TYR A 69 2.62 -1.95 -11.30
C TYR A 69 1.34 -1.12 -11.45
N GLN A 70 0.91 -0.83 -12.68
CA GLN A 70 -0.38 -0.17 -12.94
C GLN A 70 -1.54 -0.99 -12.38
N THR A 71 -1.57 -2.31 -12.62
CA THR A 71 -2.62 -3.18 -12.06
C THR A 71 -2.53 -3.28 -10.53
N LEU A 72 -1.33 -3.24 -9.95
CA LEU A 72 -1.19 -3.26 -8.50
C LEU A 72 -1.70 -1.95 -7.87
N ALA A 73 -1.25 -0.81 -8.40
CA ALA A 73 -1.69 0.52 -7.95
C ALA A 73 -3.22 0.66 -8.08
N GLY A 74 -3.80 0.23 -9.22
CA GLY A 74 -5.25 0.26 -9.42
C GLY A 74 -6.01 -0.57 -8.39
N LYS A 75 -5.55 -1.77 -8.03
CA LYS A 75 -6.22 -2.55 -6.97
C LYS A 75 -6.13 -1.91 -5.59
N ILE A 76 -5.02 -1.23 -5.27
CA ILE A 76 -4.90 -0.50 -4.00
C ILE A 76 -5.83 0.71 -3.97
N ASP A 77 -5.96 1.41 -5.10
CA ASP A 77 -6.94 2.49 -5.29
C ASP A 77 -8.38 2.01 -5.10
N ASP A 78 -8.74 0.90 -5.75
CA ASP A 78 -10.08 0.30 -5.64
C ASP A 78 -10.41 -0.12 -4.19
N LEU A 79 -9.44 -0.66 -3.46
CA LEU A 79 -9.58 -0.93 -2.03
C LEU A 79 -9.84 0.37 -1.25
N CYS A 80 -9.05 1.42 -1.49
CA CYS A 80 -9.23 2.71 -0.82
C CYS A 80 -10.60 3.32 -1.10
N LYS A 81 -11.05 3.33 -2.36
CA LYS A 81 -12.39 3.81 -2.74
C LYS A 81 -13.50 3.05 -2.03
N ARG A 82 -13.41 1.72 -1.95
CA ARG A 82 -14.41 0.93 -1.20
C ARG A 82 -14.41 1.28 0.28
N MET A 83 -13.24 1.48 0.88
CA MET A 83 -13.13 1.93 2.27
C MET A 83 -13.64 3.38 2.48
N GLN A 84 -13.58 4.25 1.47
CA GLN A 84 -14.21 5.57 1.53
C GLN A 84 -15.74 5.46 1.49
N THR A 85 -16.28 4.61 0.60
CA THR A 85 -17.73 4.42 0.45
C THR A 85 -18.37 3.64 1.59
N SER A 86 -17.62 2.73 2.20
CA SER A 86 -18.05 1.91 3.33
C SER A 86 -17.06 2.08 4.46
N ASP A 87 -17.22 3.18 5.20
CA ASP A 87 -16.29 3.60 6.25
C ASP A 87 -16.05 2.47 7.26
N PRO A 88 -14.79 2.00 7.43
CA PRO A 88 -14.44 1.03 8.46
C PRO A 88 -14.77 1.49 9.89
N CYS A 89 -14.97 2.80 10.11
CA CYS A 89 -15.34 3.41 11.39
C CYS A 89 -16.85 3.66 11.55
N ASP A 90 -17.69 3.22 10.61
CA ASP A 90 -19.13 3.51 10.65
C ASP A 90 -19.79 2.98 11.95
N SER A 91 -20.27 3.92 12.77
CA SER A 91 -20.90 3.65 14.06
C SER A 91 -22.38 3.27 13.94
N THR A 92 -22.99 3.43 12.76
CA THR A 92 -24.38 3.01 12.53
C THR A 92 -24.52 1.49 12.40
N LEU A 93 -23.43 0.81 12.06
CA LEU A 93 -23.36 -0.66 11.98
C LEU A 93 -23.18 -1.28 13.36
N SER A 94 -23.71 -2.49 13.52
CA SER A 94 -23.40 -3.29 14.70
C SER A 94 -21.89 -3.50 14.80
N SER A 95 -21.38 -3.59 16.03
CA SER A 95 -19.95 -3.82 16.28
C SER A 95 -19.44 -5.07 15.55
N GLU A 96 -20.25 -6.14 15.49
CA GLU A 96 -19.92 -7.38 14.76
C GLU A 96 -19.78 -7.18 13.26
N PHE A 97 -20.75 -6.52 12.61
CA PHE A 97 -20.66 -6.21 11.18
C PHE A 97 -19.47 -5.29 10.86
N ARG A 98 -19.16 -4.34 11.75
CA ARG A 98 -18.00 -3.47 11.60
C ARG A 98 -16.69 -4.25 11.69
N THR A 99 -16.52 -5.09 12.72
CA THR A 99 -15.32 -5.94 12.88
C THR A 99 -15.14 -6.89 11.70
N GLN A 100 -16.22 -7.49 11.22
CA GLN A 100 -16.19 -8.36 10.05
C GLN A 100 -15.68 -7.61 8.81
N ARG A 101 -16.25 -6.43 8.52
CA ARG A 101 -15.83 -5.60 7.38
C ARG A 101 -14.37 -5.14 7.48
N GLN A 102 -13.93 -4.71 8.66
CA GLN A 102 -12.53 -4.34 8.89
C GLN A 102 -11.59 -5.52 8.62
N THR A 103 -11.99 -6.74 9.00
CA THR A 103 -11.23 -7.97 8.75
C THR A 103 -11.16 -8.28 7.25
N GLU A 104 -12.25 -8.12 6.51
CA GLU A 104 -12.28 -8.32 5.06
C GLU A 104 -11.31 -7.37 4.34
N PHE A 105 -11.33 -6.07 4.69
CA PHE A 105 -10.37 -5.11 4.14
C PHE A 105 -8.93 -5.43 4.52
N LEU A 106 -8.70 -5.90 5.74
CA LEU A 106 -7.37 -6.30 6.19
C LEU A 106 -6.83 -7.48 5.38
N LEU A 107 -7.64 -8.53 5.18
CA LEU A 107 -7.28 -9.69 4.38
C LEU A 107 -6.97 -9.30 2.92
N GLU A 108 -7.75 -8.40 2.34
CA GLU A 108 -7.48 -7.91 0.99
C GLU A 108 -6.18 -7.09 0.91
N ALA A 109 -5.92 -6.22 1.89
CA ALA A 109 -4.68 -5.48 1.97
C ALA A 109 -3.47 -6.42 2.10
N PHE A 110 -3.58 -7.53 2.84
CA PHE A 110 -2.55 -8.58 2.90
C PHE A 110 -2.32 -9.24 1.54
N HIS A 111 -3.38 -9.58 0.80
CA HIS A 111 -3.24 -10.11 -0.56
C HIS A 111 -2.52 -9.11 -1.49
N LEU A 112 -2.80 -7.81 -1.35
CA LEU A 112 -2.11 -6.77 -2.13
C LEU A 112 -0.65 -6.60 -1.71
N GLN A 113 -0.31 -6.72 -0.42
CA GLN A 113 1.07 -6.72 0.07
C GLN A 113 1.86 -7.93 -0.46
N HIS A 114 1.24 -9.11 -0.48
CA HIS A 114 1.83 -10.29 -1.09
C HIS A 114 2.11 -10.07 -2.59
N ARG A 115 1.11 -9.57 -3.33
CA ARG A 115 1.26 -9.24 -4.76
C ARG A 115 2.32 -8.16 -5.02
N ALA A 116 2.46 -7.19 -4.14
CA ALA A 116 3.53 -6.19 -4.21
C ALA A 116 4.91 -6.83 -4.06
N THR A 117 5.05 -7.81 -3.15
CA THR A 117 6.29 -8.57 -2.94
C THR A 117 6.63 -9.43 -4.16
N GLU A 118 5.67 -10.14 -4.74
CA GLU A 118 5.88 -10.89 -5.99
C GLU A 118 6.30 -9.96 -7.15
N THR A 119 5.69 -8.77 -7.23
CA THR A 119 6.01 -7.77 -8.26
C THR A 119 7.45 -7.28 -8.09
N ARG A 120 7.90 -7.06 -6.85
CA ARG A 120 9.29 -6.74 -6.52
C ARG A 120 10.25 -7.85 -6.94
N GLN A 121 9.92 -9.11 -6.65
CA GLN A 121 10.75 -10.26 -7.03
C GLN A 121 10.89 -10.37 -8.55
N LYS A 122 9.78 -10.19 -9.29
CA LYS A 122 9.80 -10.13 -10.77
C LYS A 122 10.70 -9.00 -11.28
N LEU A 123 10.62 -7.80 -10.69
CA LEU A 123 11.53 -6.71 -11.04
C LEU A 123 12.99 -7.08 -10.78
N SER A 124 13.32 -7.69 -9.65
CA SER A 124 14.69 -8.13 -9.33
C SER A 124 15.23 -9.14 -10.34
N ALA A 125 14.41 -10.11 -10.75
CA ALA A 125 14.77 -11.07 -11.79
C ALA A 125 15.05 -10.38 -13.13
N LEU A 126 14.16 -9.49 -13.56
CA LEU A 126 14.36 -8.71 -14.79
C LEU A 126 15.64 -7.86 -14.76
N GLN A 127 15.95 -7.26 -13.61
CA GLN A 127 17.17 -6.47 -13.43
C GLN A 127 18.43 -7.34 -13.48
N ALA A 128 18.37 -8.58 -12.98
CA ALA A 128 19.49 -9.53 -13.04
C ALA A 128 19.72 -10.04 -14.48
N GLU A 129 18.65 -10.27 -15.24
CA GLU A 129 18.72 -10.64 -16.67
C GLU A 129 19.29 -9.49 -17.51
N THR A 130 18.80 -8.27 -17.29
CA THR A 130 19.25 -7.06 -18.01
C THR A 130 20.69 -6.67 -17.65
N ALA A 131 21.20 -7.05 -16.48
CA ALA A 131 22.60 -6.78 -16.12
C ALA A 131 23.60 -7.63 -16.94
N LYS A 132 23.14 -8.73 -17.55
CA LYS A 132 23.97 -9.66 -18.35
C LYS A 132 24.00 -9.31 -19.83
N SER A 133 23.07 -8.48 -20.32
CA SER A 133 23.06 -8.06 -21.72
C SER A 133 24.19 -7.07 -21.98
N SER A 134 25.21 -7.49 -22.74
CA SER A 134 26.21 -6.58 -23.26
C SER A 134 25.57 -5.67 -24.32
N PHE A 135 25.88 -4.38 -24.28
CA PHE A 135 25.51 -3.48 -25.37
C PHE A 135 26.36 -3.86 -26.58
N GLY A 136 25.75 -4.52 -27.56
CA GLY A 136 26.42 -4.95 -28.80
C GLY A 136 27.07 -3.79 -29.55
N ASP A 137 27.93 -4.10 -30.53
CA ASP A 137 28.81 -3.08 -31.11
C ASP A 137 28.10 -2.05 -32.01
N GLU A 138 26.82 -2.27 -32.32
CA GLU A 138 25.96 -1.50 -33.23
C GLU A 138 25.72 -0.02 -32.84
N LEU A 139 25.85 0.34 -31.57
CA LEU A 139 25.61 1.71 -31.10
C LEU A 139 26.92 2.51 -30.97
N THR A 140 26.88 3.81 -31.30
CA THR A 140 27.99 4.73 -31.00
C THR A 140 28.29 4.73 -29.49
N ALA A 141 29.53 5.00 -29.09
CA ALA A 141 29.91 5.04 -27.66
C ALA A 141 29.02 6.00 -26.85
N GLU A 142 28.65 7.13 -27.45
CA GLU A 142 27.75 8.11 -26.85
C GLU A 142 26.31 7.57 -26.69
N ALA A 143 25.76 6.93 -27.73
CA ALA A 143 24.44 6.30 -27.67
C ALA A 143 24.38 5.14 -26.66
N LYS A 144 25.45 4.33 -26.57
CA LYS A 144 25.61 3.28 -25.55
C LYS A 144 25.55 3.88 -24.14
N MET A 145 26.29 4.96 -23.89
CA MET A 145 26.32 5.64 -22.59
C MET A 145 24.97 6.28 -22.23
N CYS A 146 24.31 6.92 -23.20
CA CYS A 146 22.98 7.50 -22.99
C CYS A 146 21.93 6.42 -22.66
N THR A 147 21.94 5.31 -23.40
CA THR A 147 21.05 4.15 -23.18
C THR A 147 21.26 3.55 -21.79
N ARG A 148 22.52 3.37 -21.38
CA ARG A 148 22.86 2.86 -20.03
C ARG A 148 22.34 3.78 -18.93
N ARG A 149 22.48 5.10 -19.10
CA ARG A 149 21.97 6.09 -18.15
C ARG A 149 20.43 6.05 -18.08
N ALA A 150 19.75 5.98 -19.22
CA ALA A 150 18.29 5.87 -19.28
C ALA A 150 17.79 4.60 -18.56
N LEU A 151 18.40 3.44 -18.83
CA LEU A 151 18.06 2.19 -18.14
C LEU A 151 18.30 2.24 -16.63
N SER A 152 19.39 2.90 -16.20
CA SER A 152 19.64 3.13 -14.77
C SER A 152 18.56 4.00 -14.13
N SER A 153 18.14 5.07 -14.81
CA SER A 153 17.06 5.95 -14.35
C SER A 153 15.74 5.17 -14.22
N ILE A 154 15.36 4.43 -15.25
CA ILE A 154 14.17 3.56 -15.28
C ILE A 154 14.17 2.58 -14.10
N ARG A 155 15.31 1.90 -13.85
CA ARG A 155 15.45 0.98 -12.71
C ARG A 155 15.25 1.68 -11.36
N ASN A 156 15.76 2.89 -11.21
CA ASN A 156 15.60 3.67 -9.98
C ASN A 156 14.14 4.09 -9.79
N ASN A 157 13.46 4.56 -10.84
CA ASN A 157 12.04 4.89 -10.80
C ASN A 157 11.18 3.67 -10.37
N PHE A 158 11.45 2.48 -10.90
CA PHE A 158 10.74 1.27 -10.45
C PHE A 158 10.93 0.97 -8.95
N LYS A 159 12.16 1.14 -8.42
CA LYS A 159 12.43 0.95 -6.98
C LYS A 159 11.66 1.96 -6.14
N GLU A 160 11.59 3.21 -6.58
CA GLU A 160 10.87 4.26 -5.88
C GLU A 160 9.36 4.01 -5.87
N ILE A 161 8.78 3.62 -7.02
CA ILE A 161 7.37 3.24 -7.12
C ILE A 161 7.07 2.05 -6.22
N GLN A 162 7.90 1.00 -6.25
CA GLN A 162 7.75 -0.15 -5.38
C GLN A 162 7.73 0.26 -3.90
N ARG A 163 8.69 1.09 -3.47
CA ARG A 163 8.75 1.61 -2.11
C ARG A 163 7.50 2.42 -1.75
N SER A 164 7.03 3.27 -2.66
CA SER A 164 5.85 4.12 -2.44
C SER A 164 4.59 3.27 -2.22
N LEU A 165 4.38 2.24 -3.04
CA LEU A 165 3.25 1.31 -2.90
C LEU A 165 3.32 0.51 -1.60
N GLU A 166 4.50 0.07 -1.19
CA GLU A 166 4.68 -0.66 0.06
C GLU A 166 4.43 0.19 1.30
N ILE A 167 4.90 1.44 1.30
CA ILE A 167 4.62 2.38 2.38
C ILE A 167 3.11 2.62 2.47
N TRP A 168 2.44 2.78 1.33
CA TRP A 168 1.00 3.00 1.31
C TRP A 168 0.24 1.79 1.87
N LEU A 169 0.58 0.57 1.44
CA LEU A 169 0.01 -0.66 1.97
C LEU A 169 0.30 -0.86 3.47
N ALA A 170 1.53 -0.60 3.91
CA ALA A 170 1.90 -0.71 5.33
C ALA A 170 1.07 0.24 6.21
N ARG A 171 0.79 1.46 5.72
CA ARG A 171 -0.09 2.40 6.41
C ARG A 171 -1.54 1.91 6.45
N ILE A 172 -2.06 1.36 5.35
CA ILE A 172 -3.42 0.80 5.30
C ILE A 172 -3.56 -0.36 6.31
N LEU A 173 -2.63 -1.31 6.26
CA LEU A 173 -2.58 -2.45 7.17
C LEU A 173 -2.51 -2.00 8.64
N GLY A 174 -1.58 -1.11 8.97
CA GLY A 174 -1.41 -0.63 10.35
C GLY A 174 -2.65 0.10 10.89
N ASP A 175 -3.33 0.88 10.06
CA ASP A 175 -4.58 1.53 10.48
C ASP A 175 -5.72 0.52 10.69
N LEU A 176 -5.86 -0.47 9.81
CA LEU A 176 -6.85 -1.55 9.93
C LEU A 176 -6.61 -2.43 11.16
N GLU A 177 -5.38 -2.90 11.36
CA GLU A 177 -4.97 -3.65 12.56
C GLU A 177 -5.19 -2.83 13.83
N GLY A 178 -4.84 -1.55 13.79
CA GLY A 178 -5.05 -0.63 14.91
C GLY A 178 -6.52 -0.38 15.24
N MET A 179 -7.43 -0.43 14.25
CA MET A 179 -8.88 -0.37 14.49
C MET A 179 -9.38 -1.67 15.12
N LEU A 180 -8.99 -2.83 14.58
CA LEU A 180 -9.39 -4.14 15.12
C LEU A 180 -8.90 -4.36 16.55
N ALA A 181 -7.67 -3.96 16.87
CA ALA A 181 -7.13 -4.05 18.23
C ALA A 181 -7.94 -3.20 19.23
N ARG A 182 -8.42 -2.03 18.80
CA ARG A 182 -9.26 -1.14 19.64
C ARG A 182 -10.67 -1.70 19.81
N ASP A 183 -11.29 -2.16 18.73
CA ASP A 183 -12.63 -2.77 18.78
C ASP A 183 -12.61 -4.05 19.65
N GLY A 184 -11.55 -4.87 19.57
CA GLY A 184 -11.37 -6.01 20.47
C GLY A 184 -11.26 -5.63 21.94
N ALA A 185 -10.47 -4.61 22.28
CA ALA A 185 -10.34 -4.12 23.65
C ALA A 185 -11.65 -3.50 24.20
N SER A 186 -12.46 -2.89 23.32
CA SER A 186 -13.76 -2.31 23.71
C SER A 186 -14.77 -3.38 24.13
N ARG A 187 -14.84 -4.49 23.40
CA ARG A 187 -15.72 -5.63 23.76
C ARG A 187 -15.38 -6.21 25.12
N ILE A 188 -14.09 -6.42 25.40
CA ILE A 188 -13.64 -6.93 26.71
C ILE A 188 -14.10 -6.01 27.84
N ARG A 189 -13.97 -4.70 27.67
CA ARG A 189 -14.43 -3.71 28.67
C ARG A 189 -15.95 -3.73 28.85
N GLU A 190 -16.72 -3.86 27.77
CA GLU A 190 -18.20 -3.99 27.84
C GLU A 190 -18.63 -5.25 28.58
N TYR A 191 -17.92 -6.38 28.40
CA TYR A 191 -18.17 -7.59 29.18
C TYR A 191 -17.93 -7.41 30.68
N PHE A 192 -16.85 -6.72 31.07
CA PHE A 192 -16.53 -6.50 32.49
C PHE A 192 -17.37 -5.42 33.18
N LEU A 193 -17.90 -4.44 32.43
CA LEU A 193 -18.76 -3.38 32.96
C LEU A 193 -20.26 -3.69 32.87
N SER A 194 -20.63 -4.84 32.31
CA SER A 194 -22.03 -5.26 32.26
C SER A 194 -22.57 -5.49 33.69
N PRO A 195 -23.68 -4.84 34.09
CA PRO A 195 -24.27 -4.96 35.43
C PRO A 195 -24.65 -6.40 35.85
N TYR A 196 -24.67 -7.32 34.90
CA TYR A 196 -24.98 -8.73 35.13
C TYR A 196 -23.76 -9.58 35.55
N ALA A 197 -22.52 -9.10 35.38
CA ALA A 197 -21.33 -9.85 35.77
C ALA A 197 -21.10 -9.88 37.29
N SER A 198 -21.76 -9.00 38.05
CA SER A 198 -21.68 -8.93 39.52
C SER A 198 -22.80 -9.67 40.25
N ALA A 199 -23.74 -10.31 39.54
CA ALA A 199 -24.92 -10.95 40.14
C ALA A 199 -24.81 -12.48 40.30
N VAL A 200 -23.60 -13.02 40.41
CA VAL A 200 -23.38 -14.41 40.82
C VAL A 200 -22.30 -14.43 41.90
N ARG A 201 -22.74 -14.35 43.16
CA ARG A 201 -22.03 -14.95 44.28
C ARG A 201 -23.03 -15.28 45.38
#